data_AF-A0A7Y2W8X9-F1
#
_entry.id   AF-A0A7Y2W8X9-F1
#
_cell.length_a   1.000
_cell.length_b   1.000
_cell.length_c   1.000
_cell.angle_alpha   90.00
_cell.angle_beta   90.00
_cell.angle_gamma   90.00
#
_symmetry.space_group_name_H-M   'P 1'
#
loop_
_entity.id
_entity.type
_entity.pdbx_description
1 polymer ?
#
loop_
_entity_poly.entity_id
_entity_poly.type
_entity_poly.pdbx_seq_one_letter_code
_entity_poly.pdbx_strand_id
1 'polypeptide(L)'
;MNTAPEYLLFDDLDEWDDDDVVVVEIINNEIGNVRTHYPNRQSGPKPIEEALDEAHRFLVNDPNIRRIGVFLHPEAQWAPMWGVLIKRKQSLDSKPFRV
;
A
#
# COMPACT_ATOMS: atom_id res chain seq x y z
N MET A 1 -21.50 4.06 9.75
CA MET A 1 -21.15 4.61 8.43
C MET A 1 -20.14 3.64 7.84
N ASN A 2 -20.50 2.85 6.83
CA ASN A 2 -19.53 2.00 6.13
C ASN A 2 -18.76 2.88 5.15
N THR A 3 -17.72 3.55 5.63
CA THR A 3 -16.74 4.20 4.78
C THR A 3 -15.92 3.10 4.12
N ALA A 4 -15.84 3.13 2.78
CA ALA A 4 -14.98 2.22 2.04
C ALA A 4 -13.53 2.35 2.53
N PRO A 5 -12.74 1.26 2.53
CA PRO A 5 -11.34 1.33 2.94
C PRO A 5 -10.56 2.27 2.02
N GLU A 6 -9.65 3.03 2.64
CA GLU A 6 -8.79 3.99 1.96
C GLU A 6 -7.38 3.42 1.83
N TYR A 7 -6.80 3.54 0.63
CA TYR A 7 -5.46 3.04 0.31
C TYR A 7 -4.59 4.17 -0.22
N LEU A 8 -3.32 4.17 0.16
CA LEU A 8 -2.34 5.12 -0.37
C LEU A 8 -1.68 4.55 -1.63
N LEU A 9 -1.85 5.20 -2.77
CA LEU A 9 -1.08 4.83 -3.97
C LEU A 9 0.37 5.30 -3.81
N PHE A 10 1.29 4.37 -4.01
CA PHE A 10 2.72 4.61 -4.20
C PHE A 10 3.07 4.43 -5.68
N ASP A 11 3.79 5.40 -6.23
CA ASP A 11 4.31 5.34 -7.59
C ASP A 11 5.67 4.62 -7.64
N ASP A 12 6.36 4.54 -6.49
CA ASP A 12 7.63 3.82 -6.31
C ASP A 12 7.61 3.04 -4.98
N LEU A 13 8.11 1.81 -5.00
CA LEU A 13 8.25 0.99 -3.78
C LEU A 13 9.34 1.51 -2.85
N ASP A 14 10.27 2.32 -3.37
CA ASP A 14 11.32 2.97 -2.59
C ASP A 14 10.82 4.26 -1.88
N GLU A 15 9.62 4.77 -2.21
CA GLU A 15 8.99 5.90 -1.49
C GLU A 15 8.37 5.50 -0.14
N TRP A 16 8.29 4.19 0.11
CA TRP A 16 7.72 3.59 1.30
C TRP A 16 8.81 3.35 2.36
N ASP A 17 9.51 4.42 2.72
CA ASP A 17 10.51 4.43 3.81
C ASP A 17 9.85 4.54 5.21
N ASP A 18 8.51 4.56 5.25
CA ASP A 18 7.74 4.67 6.49
C ASP A 18 7.41 3.27 7.05
N ASP A 19 8.00 2.95 8.21
CA ASP A 19 7.75 1.73 9.00
C ASP A 19 6.26 1.52 9.39
N ASP A 20 5.42 2.55 9.23
CA ASP A 20 4.01 2.55 9.62
C ASP A 20 3.05 2.16 8.49
N VAL A 21 3.56 1.71 7.36
CA VAL A 21 2.73 1.30 6.22
C VAL A 21 2.99 -0.17 5.86
N VAL A 22 1.91 -0.88 5.51
CA VAL A 22 1.97 -2.17 4.83
C VAL A 22 1.61 -1.97 3.36
N VAL A 23 2.39 -2.49 2.42
CA VAL A 23 2.15 -2.30 1.00
C VAL A 23 1.56 -3.55 0.37
N VAL A 24 0.50 -3.37 -0.40
CA VAL A 24 -0.05 -4.37 -1.31
C VAL A 24 0.48 -4.09 -2.70
N GLU A 25 1.35 -4.95 -3.20
CA GLU A 25 1.85 -4.86 -4.56
C GLU A 25 0.91 -5.68 -5.46
N ILE A 26 0.24 -5.00 -6.39
CA ILE A 26 -0.68 -5.60 -7.34
C ILE A 26 0.09 -5.83 -8.64
N ILE A 27 0.32 -7.10 -8.94
CA ILE A 27 1.13 -7.55 -10.08
C ILE A 27 0.30 -7.50 -11.36
N ASN A 28 -0.94 -7.95 -11.29
CA ASN A 28 -1.93 -7.89 -12.37
C ASN A 28 -3.34 -7.78 -11.75
N ASN A 29 -4.40 -7.84 -12.57
CA ASN A 29 -5.78 -7.67 -12.10
C ASN A 29 -6.35 -8.81 -11.24
N GLU A 30 -5.58 -9.88 -11.02
CA GLU A 30 -5.99 -11.05 -10.23
C GLU A 30 -5.06 -11.34 -9.05
N ILE A 31 -3.78 -10.99 -9.18
CA ILE A 31 -2.72 -11.39 -8.27
C ILE A 31 -2.06 -10.16 -7.64
N GLY A 32 -1.89 -10.22 -6.32
CA GLY A 32 -1.02 -9.33 -5.57
C GLY A 32 -0.22 -10.07 -4.50
N ASN A 33 0.59 -9.32 -3.77
CA ASN A 33 1.33 -9.78 -2.60
C ASN A 33 1.36 -8.63 -1.57
N VAL A 34 1.75 -8.97 -0.34
CA VAL A 34 1.85 -8.02 0.76
C VAL A 34 3.30 -7.92 1.19
N ARG A 35 3.78 -6.69 1.33
CA ARG A 35 5.11 -6.39 1.82
C ARG A 35 4.99 -5.54 3.08
N THR A 36 5.81 -5.83 4.08
CA THR A 36 6.00 -5.02 5.30
C THR A 36 7.47 -4.65 5.43
N HIS A 37 7.78 -3.43 5.87
CA HIS A 37 9.15 -3.00 6.13
C HIS A 37 9.67 -3.54 7.47
N TYR A 38 8.82 -3.55 8.51
CA TYR A 38 9.13 -4.13 9.81
C TYR A 38 8.00 -5.05 10.32
N PRO A 39 8.25 -6.36 10.57
CA PRO A 39 9.44 -7.10 10.12
C PRO A 39 9.50 -7.11 8.59
N ASN A 40 10.71 -7.07 8.02
CA ASN A 40 10.91 -7.13 6.57
C ASN A 40 10.40 -8.48 6.03
N ARG A 41 9.18 -8.47 5.50
CA ARG A 41 8.47 -9.65 5.06
C ARG A 41 7.76 -9.34 3.75
N GLN A 42 7.83 -10.28 2.84
CA GLN A 42 7.06 -10.29 1.61
C GLN A 42 6.29 -11.60 1.54
N SER A 43 4.98 -11.53 1.31
CA SER A 43 4.16 -12.71 1.06
C SER A 43 4.41 -13.24 -0.35
N GLY A 44 4.11 -14.52 -0.58
CA GLY A 44 3.99 -15.04 -1.94
C GLY A 44 2.82 -14.39 -2.71
N PRO A 45 2.81 -14.53 -4.05
CA PRO A 45 1.69 -14.09 -4.88
C PRO A 45 0.39 -14.82 -4.49
N LYS A 46 -0.71 -14.09 -4.43
CA LYS A 46 -2.04 -14.58 -4.04
C LYS A 46 -3.14 -13.72 -4.68
N PRO A 47 -4.41 -14.15 -4.63
CA PRO A 47 -5.52 -13.33 -5.10
C PRO A 47 -5.53 -11.93 -4.44
N ILE A 48 -5.88 -10.89 -5.18
CA ILE A 48 -5.90 -9.50 -4.66
C ILE A 48 -6.73 -9.36 -3.40
N GLU A 49 -7.91 -10.00 -3.36
CA GLU A 49 -8.78 -9.98 -2.18
C GLU A 49 -8.07 -10.55 -0.95
N GLU A 50 -7.35 -11.66 -1.10
CA GLU A 50 -6.56 -12.24 -0.02
C GLU A 50 -5.39 -11.36 0.40
N ALA A 51 -4.75 -10.66 -0.54
CA ALA A 51 -3.67 -9.72 -0.26
C ALA A 51 -4.17 -8.49 0.51
N LEU A 52 -5.31 -7.92 0.09
CA LEU A 52 -5.95 -6.80 0.79
C LEU A 52 -6.41 -7.22 2.19
N ASP A 53 -6.98 -8.42 2.34
CA ASP A 53 -7.36 -8.97 3.64
C ASP A 53 -6.16 -9.22 4.56
N GLU A 54 -5.02 -9.66 4.02
CA GLU A 54 -3.79 -9.77 4.79
C GLU A 54 -3.26 -8.40 5.22
N ALA A 55 -3.28 -7.39 4.35
CA ALA A 55 -2.90 -6.02 4.70
C ALA A 55 -3.81 -5.41 5.78
N HIS A 56 -5.11 -5.63 5.70
CA HIS A 56 -6.04 -5.23 6.77
C HIS A 56 -5.74 -5.94 8.09
N ARG A 57 -5.36 -7.21 8.05
CA ARG A 57 -4.92 -7.93 9.26
C ARG A 57 -3.67 -7.31 9.87
N PHE A 58 -2.73 -6.81 9.08
CA PHE A 58 -1.58 -6.06 9.60
C PHE A 58 -2.03 -4.75 10.27
N LEU A 59 -2.91 -3.98 9.63
CA LEU A 59 -3.44 -2.74 10.18
C LEU A 59 -4.15 -2.91 11.53
N VAL A 60 -4.81 -4.06 11.74
CA VAL A 60 -5.53 -4.35 13.00
C VAL A 60 -4.63 -4.94 14.09
N ASN A 61 -3.67 -5.79 13.71
CA ASN A 61 -2.90 -6.59 14.67
C ASN A 61 -1.51 -6.01 14.98
N ASP A 62 -0.94 -5.19 14.08
CA ASP A 62 0.37 -4.58 14.28
C ASP A 62 0.21 -3.10 14.67
N PRO A 63 0.56 -2.71 15.91
CA PRO A 63 0.40 -1.34 16.38
C PRO A 63 1.34 -0.35 15.69
N ASN A 64 2.36 -0.81 14.97
CA ASN A 64 3.25 0.06 14.21
C ASN A 64 2.62 0.44 12.87
N ILE A 65 1.78 -0.43 12.29
CA ILE A 65 1.12 -0.19 11.02
C ILE A 65 -0.11 0.69 11.23
N ARG A 66 -0.15 1.81 10.50
CA ARG A 66 -1.21 2.82 10.56
C ARG A 66 -1.94 2.98 9.24
N ARG A 67 -1.34 2.55 8.12
CA ARG A 67 -1.92 2.72 6.78
C ARG A 67 -1.60 1.53 5.88
N ILE A 68 -2.39 1.41 4.82
CA ILE A 68 -2.16 0.45 3.75
C ILE A 68 -1.78 1.22 2.50
N GLY A 69 -0.59 0.91 1.98
CA GLY A 69 -0.11 1.33 0.68
C GLY A 69 -0.52 0.35 -0.40
N VAL A 70 -0.65 0.84 -1.62
CA VAL A 70 -0.86 0.04 -2.82
C VAL A 70 0.16 0.47 -3.84
N PHE A 71 0.86 -0.49 -4.42
CA PHE A 71 1.71 -0.29 -5.58
C PHE A 71 1.10 -1.04 -6.76
N LEU A 72 0.87 -0.35 -7.87
CA LEU A 72 0.30 -0.92 -9.08
C LEU A 72 1.41 -1.16 -10.10
N HIS A 73 1.63 -2.41 -10.49
CA HIS A 73 2.48 -2.70 -11.64
C HIS A 73 1.89 -2.11 -12.93
N PRO A 74 2.69 -1.86 -13.97
CA PRO A 74 2.23 -1.28 -15.23
C PRO A 74 1.08 -2.04 -15.91
N GLU A 75 0.95 -3.34 -15.64
CA GLU A 75 -0.08 -4.22 -16.19
C GLU A 75 -1.36 -4.28 -15.33
N ALA A 76 -1.33 -3.71 -14.12
CA ALA A 76 -2.42 -3.74 -13.16
C ALA A 76 -3.29 -2.48 -13.21
N GLN A 77 -4.57 -2.64 -12.88
CA GLN A 77 -5.51 -1.54 -12.73
C GLN A 77 -6.26 -1.65 -11.39
N TRP A 78 -6.49 -0.50 -10.76
CA TRP A 78 -7.28 -0.44 -9.53
C TRP A 78 -8.77 -0.67 -9.83
N ALA A 79 -9.38 -1.66 -9.19
CA ALA A 79 -10.82 -1.85 -9.22
C ALA A 79 -11.50 -1.06 -8.09
N PRO A 80 -12.48 -0.18 -8.38
CA PRO A 80 -13.18 0.61 -7.35
C PRO A 80 -13.89 -0.22 -6.27
N MET A 81 -14.19 -1.49 -6.55
CA MET A 81 -14.79 -2.42 -5.59
C MET A 81 -13.86 -2.77 -4.43
N TRP A 82 -12.54 -2.64 -4.60
CA TRP A 82 -11.57 -2.87 -3.55
C TRP A 82 -11.53 -1.72 -2.54
N GLY A 83 -11.86 -0.51 -2.97
CA GLY A 83 -11.95 0.68 -2.13
C GLY A 83 -11.49 1.94 -2.82
N VAL A 84 -11.13 2.95 -2.02
CA VAL A 84 -10.73 4.27 -2.51
C VAL A 84 -9.21 4.36 -2.54
N LEU A 85 -8.66 4.52 -3.74
CA LEU A 85 -7.24 4.74 -3.94
C LEU A 85 -6.92 6.24 -3.89
N ILE A 86 -6.21 6.66 -2.86
CA ILE A 86 -5.79 8.04 -2.60
C ILE A 86 -4.36 8.20 -3.09
N LYS A 87 -4.16 9.06 -4.09
CA LYS A 87 -2.81 9.47 -4.48
C LYS A 87 -2.20 10.30 -3.35
N ARG A 88 -1.02 9.92 -2.88
CA ARG A 88 -0.21 10.78 -2.01
C ARG A 88 -0.04 12.09 -2.77
N LYS A 89 -0.65 13.20 -2.29
CA LYS A 89 -0.22 14.51 -2.78
C LYS A 89 1.25 14.57 -2.44
N GLN A 90 2.13 14.61 -3.44
CA GLN A 90 3.53 14.98 -3.23
C GLN A 90 3.51 16.17 -2.29
N SER A 91 3.91 15.95 -1.02
CA SER A 91 4.23 17.08 -0.18
C SER A 91 5.32 17.81 -0.96
N LEU A 92 4.99 19.01 -1.42
CA LEU A 92 5.98 20.03 -1.75
C LEU A 92 6.76 20.35 -0.46
N ASP A 93 7.47 19.39 0.09
CA ASP A 93 8.63 19.64 0.93
C ASP A 93 9.78 19.87 -0.03
N SER A 94 9.72 21.04 -0.67
CA SER A 94 10.91 21.73 -1.13
C SER A 94 11.83 21.85 0.09
N LYS A 95 12.70 20.86 0.29
CA LYS A 95 13.89 21.03 1.13
C LYS A 95 14.54 22.33 0.64
N PRO A 96 14.68 23.38 1.45
CA PRO A 96 15.44 24.53 1.02
C PRO A 96 16.86 24.02 0.80
N PHE A 97 17.32 24.07 -0.45
CA PHE A 97 18.74 23.91 -0.76
C PHE A 97 19.50 24.92 0.10
N ARG A 98 20.21 24.41 1.11
CA ARG A 98 21.13 25.22 1.91
C ARG A 98 22.45 25.27 1.14
N VAL A 99 22.62 26.34 0.37
CA VAL A 99 23.91 26.82 -0.16
C VAL A 99 24.83 27.26 0.97
#